data_AF-A0A4W5L205-F1
#
_entry.id   AF-A0A4W5L205-F1
#
_cell.length_a   1.000
_cell.length_b   1.000
_cell.length_c   1.000
_cell.angle_alpha   90.00
_cell.angle_beta   90.00
_cell.angle_gamma   90.00
#
_symmetry.space_group_name_H-M   'P 1'
#
loop_
_entity.id
_entity.type
_entity.pdbx_description
1 polymer ?
#
loop_
_entity_poly.entity_id
_entity_poly.type
_entity_poly.pdbx_seq_one_letter_code
_entity_poly.pdbx_strand_id
1 'polypeptide(L)'
;MKWVLVTICIAALAALLGQRLLKLSEIALANREVPVKHLPNCHLLKNIEYGAEDFTILRDGLAIISTGLKYPGMPSFSDDPGKIYTLDLLDPRLTPVELTIKGDLDRDSFNPHGISVYIDKTDKTICLFVVNHPQNYTSQVELFLFVEEDNTIVHLKTIKHDLLHSVNDIVAVGVESFYATNDHSYPSEVLHMLAVFLGLPWADVVYYSPGGVKAVGDGFLSANGINMSPDKRYLYVSAILDHEIAVFEIKKNKDLVHVKSVAVGSLCDNIEVDHVTGDVWLGCHPNGAKVVVCDPEDPPGSEVSTSFTMSSLILLFYRSKFTLISVPNGTLFPIAVVPKLFIVPYPFKHSTSSCVPHYESLLPRSLGGDGNETRNISHANHPSEKVTVRTKIKTDNLNLPSNMNGLFQTHGKGVWEKGLSWTQGKK
;
A
#
# COMPACT_ATOMS: atom_id res chain seq x y z
N MET A 1 -21.51 -25.32 46.69
CA MET A 1 -20.21 -25.50 46.00
C MET A 1 -20.34 -25.46 44.47
N LYS A 2 -20.85 -26.50 43.78
CA LYS A 2 -20.89 -26.54 42.29
C LYS A 2 -21.42 -25.25 41.62
N TRP A 3 -22.61 -24.78 42.01
CA TRP A 3 -23.19 -23.53 41.45
C TRP A 3 -22.32 -22.29 41.70
N VAL A 4 -21.70 -22.17 42.87
CA VAL A 4 -20.80 -21.05 43.20
C VAL A 4 -19.59 -21.03 42.28
N LEU A 5 -18.99 -22.20 41.99
CA LEU A 5 -17.90 -22.32 41.03
C LEU A 5 -18.35 -21.92 39.61
N VAL A 6 -19.53 -22.35 39.17
CA VAL A 6 -20.10 -21.96 37.86
C VAL A 6 -20.31 -20.44 37.78
N THR A 7 -20.90 -19.81 38.81
CA THR A 7 -21.08 -18.35 38.87
C THR A 7 -19.74 -17.61 38.87
N ILE A 8 -18.72 -18.10 39.59
CA ILE A 8 -17.37 -17.52 39.57
C ILE A 8 -16.75 -17.61 38.18
N CYS A 9 -16.85 -18.76 37.50
CA CYS A 9 -16.33 -18.92 36.13
C CYS A 9 -17.05 -17.99 35.13
N ILE A 10 -18.37 -17.83 35.24
CA ILE A 10 -19.14 -16.90 34.39
C ILE A 10 -18.72 -15.45 34.65
N ALA A 11 -18.58 -15.05 35.91
CA ALA A 11 -18.15 -13.70 36.28
C ALA A 11 -16.71 -13.41 35.82
N ALA A 12 -15.79 -14.36 35.96
CA ALA A 12 -14.41 -14.24 35.48
C ALA A 12 -14.34 -14.15 33.95
N LEU A 13 -15.13 -14.96 33.23
CA LEU A 13 -15.23 -14.89 31.77
C LEU A 13 -15.82 -13.55 31.30
N ALA A 14 -16.90 -13.07 31.94
CA ALA A 14 -17.50 -11.78 31.62
C ALA A 14 -16.53 -10.61 31.87
N ALA A 15 -15.77 -10.65 32.97
CA ALA A 15 -14.73 -9.66 33.26
C ALA A 15 -13.59 -9.69 32.22
N LEU A 16 -13.13 -10.88 31.82
CA LEU A 16 -12.12 -11.05 30.77
C LEU A 16 -12.61 -10.52 29.42
N LEU A 17 -13.83 -10.85 29.00
CA LEU A 17 -14.43 -10.36 27.76
C LEU A 17 -14.58 -8.83 27.77
N GLY A 18 -15.05 -8.25 28.89
CA GLY A 18 -15.11 -6.80 29.07
C GLY A 18 -13.74 -6.13 28.99
N GLN A 19 -12.71 -6.71 29.62
CA GLN A 19 -11.34 -6.23 29.53
C GLN A 19 -10.80 -6.27 28.09
N ARG A 20 -11.10 -7.32 27.32
CA ARG A 20 -10.68 -7.42 25.91
C ARG A 20 -11.39 -6.42 24.99
N LEU A 21 -12.69 -6.18 25.21
CA LEU A 21 -13.43 -5.15 24.48
C LEU A 21 -12.90 -3.74 24.78
N LEU A 22 -12.57 -3.44 26.04
CA LEU A 22 -11.89 -2.19 26.39
C LEU A 22 -10.51 -2.08 25.72
N LYS A 23 -9.71 -3.16 25.72
CA LYS A 23 -8.39 -3.17 25.08
C LYS A 23 -8.47 -2.99 23.55
N LEU A 24 -9.49 -3.53 22.88
CA LEU A 24 -9.76 -3.23 21.46
C LEU A 24 -10.11 -1.76 21.25
N SER A 25 -10.90 -1.15 22.13
CA SER A 25 -11.23 0.29 22.06
C SER A 25 -9.99 1.18 22.24
N GLU A 26 -9.05 0.78 23.09
CA GLU A 26 -7.72 1.41 23.20
C GLU A 26 -6.90 1.21 21.92
N ILE A 27 -6.76 -0.01 21.39
CA ILE A 27 -5.98 -0.33 20.18
C ILE A 27 -6.51 0.44 18.96
N ALA A 28 -7.84 0.52 18.79
CA ALA A 28 -8.45 1.28 17.71
C ALA A 28 -8.42 2.81 17.91
N LEU A 29 -7.90 3.30 19.05
CA LEU A 29 -8.00 4.70 19.49
C LEU A 29 -9.42 5.27 19.32
N ALA A 30 -10.44 4.47 19.62
CA ALA A 30 -11.83 4.74 19.21
C ALA A 30 -12.42 6.05 19.76
N ASN A 31 -11.89 6.52 20.89
CA ASN A 31 -12.29 7.77 21.55
C ASN A 31 -11.31 8.94 21.29
N ARG A 32 -10.36 8.79 20.35
CA ARG A 32 -9.41 9.86 20.00
C ARG A 32 -10.01 10.77 18.94
N GLU A 33 -10.02 12.06 19.29
CA GLU A 33 -10.15 13.18 18.35
C GLU A 33 -8.77 13.83 18.17
N VAL A 34 -8.53 14.43 17.00
CA VAL A 34 -7.31 15.20 16.73
C VAL A 34 -7.68 16.65 16.41
N PRO A 35 -7.06 17.64 17.08
CA PRO A 35 -7.26 19.03 16.71
C PRO A 35 -6.69 19.29 15.32
N VAL A 36 -7.59 19.59 14.39
CA VAL A 36 -7.31 19.88 12.98
C VAL A 36 -6.21 20.94 12.83
N LYS A 37 -5.25 20.71 11.92
CA LYS A 37 -4.10 21.60 11.71
C LYS A 37 -3.84 21.78 10.21
N HIS A 38 -4.63 22.68 9.63
CA HIS A 38 -4.58 23.08 8.21
C HIS A 38 -3.15 23.38 7.73
N LEU A 39 -2.84 22.91 6.52
CA LEU A 39 -1.62 23.24 5.77
C LEU A 39 -1.90 24.25 4.64
N PRO A 40 -0.88 24.96 4.13
CA PRO A 40 -0.99 25.76 2.92
C PRO A 40 -1.13 24.92 1.65
N ASN A 41 -1.78 25.50 0.62
CA ASN A 41 -1.73 25.00 -0.76
C ASN A 41 -2.04 23.49 -0.91
N CYS A 42 -2.85 22.92 -0.02
CA CYS A 42 -3.32 21.55 -0.16
C CYS A 42 -4.35 21.49 -1.29
N HIS A 43 -4.04 20.71 -2.32
CA HIS A 43 -4.91 20.50 -3.47
C HIS A 43 -5.07 18.98 -3.66
N LEU A 44 -6.30 18.53 -3.84
CA LEU A 44 -6.58 17.14 -4.18
C LEU A 44 -6.03 16.84 -5.58
N LEU A 45 -5.32 15.72 -5.73
CA LEU A 45 -4.88 15.21 -7.02
C LEU A 45 -6.11 14.73 -7.79
N LYS A 46 -6.34 15.30 -8.97
CA LYS A 46 -7.47 14.89 -9.82
C LYS A 46 -7.26 13.48 -10.36
N ASN A 47 -8.36 12.74 -10.53
CA ASN A 47 -8.40 11.35 -11.00
C ASN A 47 -7.84 10.31 -10.02
N ILE A 48 -7.41 10.71 -8.81
CA ILE A 48 -6.98 9.80 -7.73
C ILE A 48 -8.11 9.75 -6.70
N GLU A 49 -9.18 9.03 -7.04
CA GLU A 49 -10.47 9.05 -6.33
C GLU A 49 -10.81 7.71 -5.64
N TYR A 50 -10.02 6.67 -5.90
CA TYR A 50 -10.22 5.30 -5.41
C TYR A 50 -9.03 4.82 -4.58
N GLY A 51 -8.49 5.74 -3.78
CA GLY A 51 -7.34 5.52 -2.90
C GLY A 51 -5.99 5.73 -3.56
N ALA A 52 -5.06 6.10 -2.71
CA ALA A 52 -3.63 6.20 -2.96
C ALA A 52 -2.96 5.66 -1.70
N GLU A 53 -2.93 4.34 -1.56
CA GLU A 53 -2.65 3.69 -0.29
C GLU A 53 -1.15 3.67 0.04
N ASP A 54 -0.28 3.54 -0.97
CA ASP A 54 1.14 3.77 -0.80
C ASP A 54 1.72 4.64 -1.93
N PHE A 55 2.84 5.31 -1.63
CA PHE A 55 3.61 6.06 -2.60
C PHE A 55 5.08 6.13 -2.20
N THR A 56 5.97 6.16 -3.20
CA THR A 56 7.40 6.39 -2.97
C THR A 56 7.99 7.40 -3.96
N ILE A 57 8.96 8.20 -3.52
CA ILE A 57 9.51 9.33 -4.28
C ILE A 57 10.94 9.06 -4.77
N LEU A 58 11.13 9.10 -6.10
CA LEU A 58 12.45 9.01 -6.74
C LEU A 58 13.28 10.29 -6.53
N ARG A 59 14.60 10.19 -6.70
CA ARG A 59 15.58 11.23 -6.31
C ARG A 59 15.50 12.53 -7.12
N ASP A 60 14.88 12.47 -8.28
CA ASP A 60 14.55 13.58 -9.19
C ASP A 60 13.23 14.29 -8.83
N GLY A 61 12.38 13.65 -8.02
CA GLY A 61 11.06 14.15 -7.66
C GLY A 61 9.90 13.48 -8.42
N LEU A 62 10.13 12.42 -9.18
CA LEU A 62 9.06 11.58 -9.71
C LEU A 62 8.51 10.67 -8.59
N ALA A 63 7.24 10.86 -8.22
CA ALA A 63 6.55 9.96 -7.30
C ALA A 63 5.86 8.82 -8.07
N ILE A 64 5.83 7.63 -7.47
CA ILE A 64 5.02 6.48 -7.90
C ILE A 64 3.97 6.21 -6.81
N ILE A 65 2.74 5.87 -7.19
CA ILE A 65 1.57 5.77 -6.29
C ILE A 65 0.78 4.48 -6.60
N SER A 66 0.44 3.67 -5.59
CA SER A 66 -0.49 2.53 -5.71
C SER A 66 -1.93 2.97 -5.43
N THR A 67 -2.90 2.48 -6.22
CA THR A 67 -4.29 2.95 -6.18
C THR A 67 -5.29 1.82 -6.46
N GLY A 68 -6.52 1.95 -5.96
CA GLY A 68 -7.60 0.99 -6.21
C GLY A 68 -7.53 -0.29 -5.38
N LEU A 69 -6.83 -0.27 -4.25
CA LEU A 69 -6.72 -1.40 -3.31
C LEU A 69 -8.11 -1.85 -2.83
N LYS A 70 -8.31 -3.18 -2.84
CA LYS A 70 -9.47 -3.89 -2.30
C LYS A 70 -8.95 -4.84 -1.22
N TYR A 71 -8.99 -4.40 0.03
CA TYR A 71 -8.47 -5.15 1.17
C TYR A 71 -9.62 -5.85 1.94
N PRO A 72 -9.46 -7.10 2.43
CA PRO A 72 -10.47 -7.78 3.24
C PRO A 72 -10.89 -6.96 4.48
N GLY A 73 -12.17 -7.03 4.86
CA GLY A 73 -12.70 -6.29 6.02
C GLY A 73 -12.89 -4.78 5.82
N MET A 74 -12.26 -4.18 4.80
CA MET A 74 -12.28 -2.74 4.53
C MET A 74 -13.27 -2.35 3.41
N PRO A 75 -13.74 -1.09 3.37
CA PRO A 75 -14.61 -0.60 2.29
C PRO A 75 -13.86 -0.48 0.96
N SER A 76 -14.53 -0.88 -0.14
CA SER A 76 -14.10 -0.57 -1.51
C SER A 76 -15.07 0.42 -2.17
N PHE A 77 -14.53 1.25 -3.07
CA PHE A 77 -15.26 2.33 -3.74
C PHE A 77 -15.27 2.23 -5.28
N SER A 78 -14.59 1.22 -5.85
CA SER A 78 -14.67 0.84 -7.27
C SER A 78 -14.53 -0.67 -7.46
N ASP A 79 -15.18 -1.19 -8.50
CA ASP A 79 -15.00 -2.57 -8.97
C ASP A 79 -13.85 -2.70 -9.99
N ASP A 80 -13.37 -1.60 -10.58
CA ASP A 80 -12.26 -1.57 -11.54
C ASP A 80 -10.97 -2.17 -10.94
N PRO A 81 -10.08 -2.81 -11.73
CA PRO A 81 -8.76 -3.20 -11.26
C PRO A 81 -7.95 -2.01 -10.74
N GLY A 82 -7.09 -2.26 -9.76
CA GLY A 82 -6.19 -1.24 -9.22
C GLY A 82 -5.09 -0.84 -10.22
N LYS A 83 -4.38 0.24 -9.91
CA LYS A 83 -3.49 0.93 -10.86
C LYS A 83 -2.28 1.51 -10.16
N ILE A 84 -1.21 1.68 -10.93
CA ILE A 84 -0.03 2.46 -10.52
C ILE A 84 -0.03 3.77 -11.31
N TYR A 85 0.19 4.89 -10.61
CA TYR A 85 0.34 6.22 -11.21
C TYR A 85 1.74 6.78 -10.98
N THR A 86 2.23 7.58 -11.93
CA THR A 86 3.36 8.52 -11.74
C THR A 86 2.88 9.94 -11.51
N LEU A 87 3.66 10.73 -10.77
CA LEU A 87 3.43 12.15 -10.54
C LEU A 87 4.77 12.90 -10.46
N ASP A 88 5.05 13.75 -11.44
CA ASP A 88 6.19 14.67 -11.39
C ASP A 88 5.92 15.80 -10.38
N LEU A 89 6.68 15.83 -9.29
CA LEU A 89 6.57 16.87 -8.25
C LEU A 89 7.28 18.18 -8.62
N LEU A 90 8.08 18.20 -9.70
CA LEU A 90 8.66 19.41 -10.25
C LEU A 90 7.69 20.12 -11.21
N ASP A 91 6.82 19.39 -11.91
CA ASP A 91 5.76 19.95 -12.75
C ASP A 91 4.75 20.77 -11.90
N PRO A 92 4.60 22.09 -12.13
CA PRO A 92 3.65 22.92 -11.39
C PRO A 92 2.17 22.55 -11.63
N ARG A 93 1.86 21.67 -12.59
CA ARG A 93 0.51 21.17 -12.86
C ARG A 93 0.10 20.00 -11.97
N LEU A 94 1.06 19.30 -11.35
CA LEU A 94 0.84 18.12 -10.49
C LEU A 94 -0.25 17.18 -11.02
N THR A 95 -0.09 16.72 -12.27
CA THR A 95 -1.06 15.86 -12.96
C THR A 95 -0.60 14.40 -12.92
N PRO A 96 -1.32 13.49 -12.24
CA PRO A 96 -0.97 12.07 -12.24
C PRO A 96 -1.15 11.42 -13.63
N VAL A 97 -0.26 10.48 -13.97
CA VAL A 97 -0.27 9.72 -15.22
C VAL A 97 -0.36 8.23 -14.91
N GLU A 98 -1.29 7.52 -15.55
CA GLU A 98 -1.48 6.07 -15.35
C GLU A 98 -0.37 5.29 -16.05
N LEU A 99 0.34 4.42 -15.33
CA LEU A 99 1.43 3.62 -15.90
C LEU A 99 0.89 2.50 -16.79
N THR A 100 1.43 2.40 -18.01
CA THR A 100 1.04 1.33 -18.94
C THR A 100 1.68 0.01 -18.53
N ILE A 101 0.87 -0.94 -18.06
CA ILE A 101 1.32 -2.30 -17.76
C ILE A 101 1.52 -3.10 -19.06
N LYS A 102 2.73 -3.64 -19.24
CA LYS A 102 3.12 -4.59 -20.29
C LYS A 102 3.66 -5.88 -19.65
N GLY A 103 3.66 -7.01 -20.35
CA GLY A 103 4.13 -8.31 -19.84
C GLY A 103 3.00 -9.29 -19.52
N ASP A 104 3.33 -10.38 -18.82
CA ASP A 104 2.44 -11.53 -18.55
C ASP A 104 1.81 -11.45 -17.14
N LEU A 105 1.15 -10.31 -16.86
CA LEU A 105 0.38 -10.08 -15.64
C LEU A 105 -1.11 -10.18 -15.94
N ASP A 106 -1.87 -10.88 -15.09
CA ASP A 106 -3.33 -10.76 -15.08
C ASP A 106 -3.71 -9.36 -14.57
N ARG A 107 -4.20 -8.53 -15.49
CA ARG A 107 -4.59 -7.14 -15.24
C ARG A 107 -6.01 -7.01 -14.71
N ASP A 108 -6.85 -8.02 -14.87
CA ASP A 108 -8.25 -7.97 -14.42
C ASP A 108 -8.36 -8.27 -12.92
N SER A 109 -7.38 -9.00 -12.36
CA SER A 109 -7.24 -9.22 -10.92
C SER A 109 -6.17 -8.35 -10.24
N PHE A 110 -5.53 -7.41 -10.94
CA PHE A 110 -4.47 -6.58 -10.34
C PHE A 110 -5.04 -5.67 -9.22
N ASN A 111 -4.47 -5.80 -8.02
CA ASN A 111 -4.96 -5.22 -6.77
C ASN A 111 -3.75 -4.80 -5.91
N PRO A 112 -3.12 -3.64 -6.20
CA PRO A 112 -1.86 -3.22 -5.62
C PRO A 112 -2.03 -2.61 -4.21
N HIS A 113 -1.07 -2.89 -3.35
CA HIS A 113 -0.95 -2.46 -1.94
C HIS A 113 0.37 -1.65 -1.81
N GLY A 114 1.20 -1.90 -0.79
CA GLY A 114 2.53 -1.29 -0.64
C GLY A 114 3.48 -1.49 -1.84
N ILE A 115 4.36 -0.51 -2.08
CA ILE A 115 5.28 -0.48 -3.23
C ILE A 115 6.71 -0.09 -2.84
N SER A 116 7.70 -0.57 -3.59
CA SER A 116 9.09 -0.19 -3.32
C SER A 116 9.95 -0.16 -4.57
N VAL A 117 10.90 0.77 -4.63
CA VAL A 117 11.80 0.95 -5.77
C VAL A 117 13.24 0.64 -5.42
N TYR A 118 13.88 -0.19 -6.24
CA TYR A 118 15.32 -0.39 -6.26
C TYR A 118 15.91 0.06 -7.60
N ILE A 119 16.75 1.08 -7.57
CA ILE A 119 17.56 1.51 -8.72
C ILE A 119 18.88 0.75 -8.69
N ASP A 120 19.19 -0.05 -9.72
CA ASP A 120 20.47 -0.74 -9.78
C ASP A 120 21.63 0.25 -9.97
N LYS A 121 22.75 -0.06 -9.31
CA LYS A 121 23.94 0.80 -9.33
C LYS A 121 24.71 0.69 -10.64
N THR A 122 24.55 -0.41 -11.37
CA THR A 122 25.35 -0.85 -12.52
C THR A 122 24.93 -0.14 -13.81
N ASP A 123 23.65 -0.21 -14.14
CA ASP A 123 23.05 0.24 -15.40
C ASP A 123 21.97 1.32 -15.23
N LYS A 124 21.52 1.57 -14.00
CA LYS A 124 20.40 2.46 -13.60
C LYS A 124 19.00 1.92 -13.90
N THR A 125 18.88 0.62 -14.18
CA THR A 125 17.59 -0.08 -14.26
C THR A 125 16.77 0.19 -12.98
N ILE A 126 15.52 0.61 -13.16
CA ILE A 126 14.58 0.84 -12.06
C ILE A 126 13.67 -0.39 -11.90
N CYS A 127 13.88 -1.13 -10.82
CA CYS A 127 13.01 -2.21 -10.39
C CYS A 127 11.90 -1.64 -9.50
N LEU A 128 10.66 -1.65 -9.97
CA LEU A 128 9.49 -1.39 -9.14
C LEU A 128 8.94 -2.73 -8.63
N PHE A 129 8.85 -2.88 -7.31
CA PHE A 129 8.18 -3.98 -6.64
C PHE A 129 6.80 -3.50 -6.18
N VAL A 130 5.79 -4.36 -6.30
CA VAL A 130 4.39 -4.05 -5.92
C VAL A 130 3.80 -5.25 -5.19
N VAL A 131 3.30 -5.04 -3.97
CA VAL A 131 2.48 -6.03 -3.26
C VAL A 131 1.11 -6.11 -3.96
N ASN A 132 0.63 -7.32 -4.23
CA ASN A 132 -0.58 -7.57 -5.03
C ASN A 132 -1.46 -8.66 -4.38
N HIS A 133 -2.77 -8.43 -4.37
CA HIS A 133 -3.77 -9.33 -3.77
C HIS A 133 -4.87 -9.75 -4.77
N PRO A 134 -4.55 -10.57 -5.79
CA PRO A 134 -5.49 -10.86 -6.88
C PRO A 134 -6.70 -11.71 -6.47
N GLN A 135 -6.64 -12.35 -5.30
CA GLN A 135 -7.76 -13.06 -4.67
C GLN A 135 -7.69 -12.87 -3.15
N ASN A 136 -8.84 -12.85 -2.48
CA ASN A 136 -8.91 -12.69 -1.01
C ASN A 136 -8.00 -13.70 -0.30
N TYR A 137 -7.21 -13.22 0.67
CA TYR A 137 -6.23 -14.02 1.42
C TYR A 137 -5.13 -14.68 0.57
N THR A 138 -4.87 -14.14 -0.63
CA THR A 138 -3.64 -14.43 -1.39
C THR A 138 -2.77 -13.17 -1.43
N SER A 139 -1.47 -13.37 -1.28
CA SER A 139 -0.47 -12.31 -1.34
C SER A 139 0.65 -12.73 -2.28
N GLN A 140 1.13 -11.78 -3.07
CA GLN A 140 2.28 -11.96 -3.97
C GLN A 140 2.97 -10.61 -4.18
N VAL A 141 4.25 -10.62 -4.55
CA VAL A 141 4.97 -9.41 -4.93
C VAL A 141 5.26 -9.48 -6.43
N GLU A 142 4.72 -8.54 -7.19
CA GLU A 142 5.06 -8.36 -8.59
C GLU A 142 6.35 -7.54 -8.70
N LEU A 143 7.26 -7.99 -9.57
CA LEU A 143 8.47 -7.25 -9.94
C LEU A 143 8.32 -6.75 -11.38
N PHE A 144 8.47 -5.45 -11.56
CA PHE A 144 8.45 -4.76 -12.84
C PHE A 144 9.78 -4.06 -13.12
N LEU A 145 10.15 -4.01 -14.41
CA LEU A 145 11.04 -2.98 -14.96
C LEU A 145 10.20 -1.72 -15.21
N PHE A 146 10.54 -0.61 -14.57
CA PHE A 146 9.96 0.69 -14.90
C PHE A 146 10.78 1.36 -16.02
N VAL A 147 10.07 1.81 -17.06
CA VAL A 147 10.62 2.54 -18.21
C VAL A 147 9.98 3.93 -18.21
N GLU A 148 10.76 4.92 -17.79
CA GLU A 148 10.29 6.29 -17.51
C GLU A 148 9.82 7.02 -18.76
N GLU A 149 10.59 6.94 -19.85
CA GLU A 149 10.33 7.66 -21.10
C GLU A 149 9.00 7.25 -21.75
N ASP A 150 8.60 6.01 -21.49
CA ASP A 150 7.43 5.33 -22.05
C ASP A 150 6.25 5.28 -21.05
N ASN A 151 6.40 5.88 -19.84
CA ASN A 151 5.52 5.74 -18.67
C ASN A 151 4.93 4.32 -18.55
N THR A 152 5.82 3.33 -18.56
CA THR A 152 5.49 1.91 -18.72
C THR A 152 6.12 1.10 -17.60
N ILE A 153 5.36 0.15 -17.04
CA ILE A 153 5.91 -0.91 -16.20
C ILE A 153 5.79 -2.25 -16.93
N VAL A 154 6.94 -2.90 -17.15
CA VAL A 154 7.04 -4.20 -17.81
C VAL A 154 7.19 -5.27 -16.74
N HIS A 155 6.19 -6.13 -16.61
CA HIS A 155 6.20 -7.24 -15.66
C HIS A 155 7.33 -8.22 -15.98
N LEU A 156 8.13 -8.54 -14.97
CA LEU A 156 9.25 -9.48 -15.06
C LEU A 156 8.94 -10.80 -14.37
N LYS A 157 8.27 -10.74 -13.20
CA LYS A 157 8.15 -11.89 -12.29
C LYS A 157 7.08 -11.67 -11.23
N THR A 158 6.23 -12.67 -11.00
CA THR A 158 5.43 -12.80 -9.78
C THR A 158 6.20 -13.61 -8.73
N ILE A 159 6.30 -13.08 -7.51
CA ILE A 159 7.01 -13.70 -6.38
C ILE A 159 5.98 -14.19 -5.36
N LYS A 160 6.05 -15.48 -5.02
CA LYS A 160 5.21 -16.15 -4.01
C LYS A 160 6.08 -17.03 -3.11
N HIS A 161 5.72 -17.13 -1.83
CA HIS A 161 6.35 -18.02 -0.86
C HIS A 161 5.41 -18.26 0.32
N ASP A 162 5.49 -19.41 0.99
CA ASP A 162 4.60 -19.76 2.11
C ASP A 162 4.74 -18.81 3.33
N LEU A 163 5.88 -18.11 3.42
CA LEU A 163 6.14 -17.06 4.42
C LEU A 163 5.63 -15.67 4.01
N LEU A 164 5.21 -15.48 2.76
CA LEU A 164 4.67 -14.22 2.25
C LEU A 164 3.14 -14.34 2.16
N HIS A 165 2.50 -14.61 3.30
CA HIS A 165 1.09 -15.04 3.36
C HIS A 165 0.09 -13.87 3.40
N SER A 166 0.43 -12.77 4.07
CA SER A 166 -0.43 -11.59 4.21
C SER A 166 0.41 -10.32 4.06
N VAL A 167 1.10 -10.21 2.92
CA VAL A 167 2.09 -9.15 2.72
C VAL A 167 1.37 -7.81 2.71
N ASN A 168 1.85 -6.87 3.52
CA ASN A 168 1.31 -5.52 3.59
C ASN A 168 2.16 -4.58 2.71
N ASP A 169 3.40 -4.37 3.13
CA ASP A 169 4.36 -3.47 2.50
C ASP A 169 5.76 -4.13 2.41
N ILE A 170 6.67 -3.52 1.65
CA ILE A 170 8.01 -4.02 1.35
C ILE A 170 9.05 -2.89 1.26
N VAL A 171 10.31 -3.22 1.58
CA VAL A 171 11.45 -2.34 1.23
C VAL A 171 12.50 -3.09 0.41
N ALA A 172 12.71 -2.61 -0.82
CA ALA A 172 13.62 -3.22 -1.78
C ALA A 172 15.11 -2.94 -1.46
N VAL A 173 15.89 -4.01 -1.36
CA VAL A 173 17.32 -3.98 -1.01
C VAL A 173 18.25 -4.57 -2.08
N GLY A 174 17.70 -5.05 -3.18
CA GLY A 174 18.37 -5.53 -4.39
C GLY A 174 17.37 -5.83 -5.51
N VAL A 175 17.85 -6.11 -6.74
CA VAL A 175 17.00 -6.31 -7.95
C VAL A 175 15.94 -7.42 -7.84
N GLU A 176 16.12 -8.38 -6.93
CA GLU A 176 15.11 -9.40 -6.60
C GLU A 176 15.06 -9.67 -5.08
N SER A 177 15.41 -8.69 -4.23
CA SER A 177 15.46 -8.92 -2.78
C SER A 177 14.92 -7.73 -1.98
N PHE A 178 14.11 -8.06 -0.98
CA PHE A 178 13.36 -7.10 -0.16
C PHE A 178 13.18 -7.64 1.26
N TYR A 179 12.86 -6.75 2.19
CA TYR A 179 12.12 -7.13 3.39
C TYR A 179 10.63 -6.88 3.14
N ALA A 180 9.76 -7.69 3.76
CA ALA A 180 8.30 -7.61 3.68
C ALA A 180 7.72 -7.69 5.08
N THR A 181 6.63 -6.99 5.34
CA THR A 181 5.77 -7.21 6.51
C THR A 181 4.63 -8.16 6.17
N ASN A 182 4.26 -9.06 7.08
CA ASN A 182 2.96 -9.68 7.07
C ASN A 182 2.06 -8.97 8.10
N ASP A 183 0.99 -8.31 7.66
CA ASP A 183 0.07 -7.60 8.57
C ASP A 183 -0.73 -8.56 9.45
N HIS A 184 -1.14 -9.69 8.89
CA HIS A 184 -1.83 -10.75 9.60
C HIS A 184 -0.89 -11.88 10.02
N SER A 185 -1.16 -12.41 11.21
CA SER A 185 -0.59 -13.65 11.74
C SER A 185 -0.92 -14.91 10.95
N TYR A 186 -1.95 -14.85 10.09
CA TYR A 186 -2.47 -15.94 9.26
C TYR A 186 -3.13 -15.34 8.01
N PRO A 187 -3.17 -16.03 6.85
CA PRO A 187 -3.97 -15.62 5.69
C PRO A 187 -5.48 -15.82 5.96
N SER A 188 -6.03 -15.11 6.94
CA SER A 188 -7.44 -15.12 7.34
C SER A 188 -7.75 -14.01 8.34
N GLU A 189 -8.54 -13.03 7.91
CA GLU A 189 -9.11 -11.93 8.72
C GLU A 189 -9.62 -12.42 10.10
N VAL A 190 -10.44 -13.46 10.11
CA VAL A 190 -11.11 -13.97 11.31
C VAL A 190 -10.11 -14.55 12.33
N LEU A 191 -9.01 -15.16 11.86
CA LEU A 191 -7.96 -15.68 12.73
C LEU A 191 -7.02 -14.57 13.23
N HIS A 192 -6.76 -13.55 12.41
CA HIS A 192 -6.00 -12.37 12.82
C HIS A 192 -6.77 -11.55 13.86
N MET A 193 -8.04 -11.22 13.63
CA MET A 193 -8.86 -10.50 14.60
C MET A 193 -9.08 -11.28 15.91
N LEU A 194 -9.07 -12.62 15.87
CA LEU A 194 -9.01 -13.45 17.07
C LEU A 194 -7.65 -13.32 17.80
N ALA A 195 -6.53 -13.30 17.07
CA ALA A 195 -5.20 -13.05 17.63
C ALA A 195 -5.11 -11.65 18.27
N VAL A 196 -5.59 -10.61 17.60
CA VAL A 196 -5.65 -9.22 18.12
C VAL A 196 -6.53 -9.13 19.37
N PHE A 197 -7.73 -9.73 19.37
CA PHE A 197 -8.61 -9.79 20.56
C PHE A 197 -7.93 -10.50 21.75
N LEU A 198 -7.19 -11.58 21.48
CA LEU A 198 -6.40 -12.31 22.47
C LEU A 198 -5.07 -11.62 22.83
N GLY A 199 -4.67 -10.57 22.12
CA GLY A 199 -3.40 -9.86 22.31
C GLY A 199 -2.19 -10.75 22.03
N LEU A 200 -2.23 -11.46 20.90
CA LEU A 200 -1.22 -12.42 20.46
C LEU A 200 -0.42 -11.80 19.30
N PRO A 201 0.79 -11.27 19.56
CA PRO A 201 1.55 -10.52 18.57
C PRO A 201 2.32 -11.48 17.64
N TRP A 202 1.60 -12.01 16.65
CA TRP A 202 2.06 -13.06 15.74
C TRP A 202 2.18 -12.59 14.28
N ALA A 203 2.05 -11.30 14.00
CA ALA A 203 2.50 -10.72 12.73
C ALA A 203 4.05 -10.63 12.71
N ASP A 204 4.64 -10.68 11.52
CA ASP A 204 6.09 -10.87 11.34
C ASP A 204 6.69 -10.07 10.16
N VAL A 205 8.02 -10.13 10.04
CA VAL A 205 8.82 -9.50 8.99
C VAL A 205 9.69 -10.56 8.32
N VAL A 206 9.62 -10.65 6.99
CA VAL A 206 10.27 -11.67 6.17
C VAL A 206 11.31 -11.04 5.24
N TYR A 207 12.49 -11.65 5.15
CA TYR A 207 13.48 -11.34 4.12
C TYR A 207 13.32 -12.29 2.93
N TYR A 208 13.15 -11.73 1.73
CA TYR A 208 13.12 -12.47 0.47
C TYR A 208 14.40 -12.29 -0.33
N SER A 209 14.89 -13.38 -0.94
CA SER A 209 15.83 -13.36 -2.06
C SER A 209 15.76 -14.67 -2.87
N PRO A 210 16.24 -14.71 -4.12
CA PRO A 210 16.28 -15.94 -4.91
C PRO A 210 17.18 -17.04 -4.32
N GLY A 211 18.10 -16.67 -3.42
CA GLY A 211 18.97 -17.60 -2.69
C GLY A 211 18.37 -18.13 -1.38
N GLY A 212 17.18 -17.68 -0.99
CA GLY A 212 16.50 -18.11 0.24
C GLY A 212 15.58 -17.04 0.83
N VAL A 213 14.54 -17.51 1.54
CA VAL A 213 13.50 -16.71 2.19
C VAL A 213 13.41 -17.13 3.66
N LYS A 214 13.19 -16.18 4.58
CA LYS A 214 13.10 -16.46 6.03
C LYS A 214 12.36 -15.34 6.78
N ALA A 215 11.65 -15.70 7.86
CA ALA A 215 11.27 -14.74 8.89
C ALA A 215 12.54 -14.19 9.56
N VAL A 216 12.54 -12.89 9.89
CA VAL A 216 13.70 -12.16 10.41
C VAL A 216 13.38 -11.19 11.55
N GLY A 217 12.10 -10.90 11.79
CA GLY A 217 11.60 -10.21 12.98
C GLY A 217 10.15 -10.62 13.24
N ASP A 218 9.73 -10.64 14.50
CA ASP A 218 8.40 -11.04 14.96
C ASP A 218 7.95 -10.17 16.14
N GLY A 219 6.76 -10.44 16.68
CA GLY A 219 6.27 -9.77 17.90
C GLY A 219 5.41 -8.53 17.67
N PHE A 220 4.71 -8.44 16.52
CA PHE A 220 3.77 -7.37 16.20
C PHE A 220 2.32 -7.82 16.38
N LEU A 221 1.41 -6.96 16.89
CA LEU A 221 -0.03 -7.24 16.78
C LEU A 221 -0.51 -7.14 15.33
N SER A 222 0.04 -6.20 14.56
CA SER A 222 0.02 -6.16 13.09
C SER A 222 1.23 -5.37 12.60
N ALA A 223 1.92 -5.88 11.58
CA ALA A 223 3.10 -5.25 10.97
C ALA A 223 2.71 -4.66 9.61
N ASN A 224 2.83 -3.34 9.47
CA ASN A 224 2.29 -2.58 8.34
C ASN A 224 3.45 -1.96 7.52
N GLY A 225 3.53 -0.65 7.33
CA GLY A 225 4.58 0.03 6.56
C GLY A 225 6.00 -0.33 6.99
N ILE A 226 6.92 -0.43 6.03
CA ILE A 226 8.29 -0.87 6.23
C ILE A 226 9.27 -0.12 5.33
N ASN A 227 10.25 0.56 5.93
CA ASN A 227 11.25 1.32 5.17
C ASN A 227 12.64 1.26 5.83
N MET A 228 13.65 1.88 5.22
CA MET A 228 15.06 1.69 5.58
C MET A 228 15.82 3.02 5.59
N SER A 229 16.61 3.21 6.65
CA SER A 229 17.58 4.32 6.77
C SER A 229 18.45 4.52 5.51
N PRO A 230 18.82 5.77 5.13
CA PRO A 230 19.60 6.03 3.92
C PRO A 230 20.98 5.36 3.88
N ASP A 231 21.58 5.07 5.04
CA ASP A 231 22.85 4.35 5.16
C ASP A 231 22.72 2.81 5.14
N LYS A 232 21.48 2.31 5.07
CA LYS A 232 21.08 0.90 5.00
C LYS A 232 21.50 0.04 6.20
N ARG A 233 21.74 0.65 7.38
CA ARG A 233 22.01 -0.07 8.64
C ARG A 233 20.77 -0.36 9.47
N TYR A 234 19.74 0.48 9.39
CA TYR A 234 18.50 0.36 10.16
C TYR A 234 17.28 0.17 9.27
N LEU A 235 16.39 -0.71 9.72
CA LEU A 235 15.05 -0.94 9.20
C LEU A 235 14.03 -0.34 10.17
N TYR A 236 12.94 0.21 9.64
CA TYR A 236 11.81 0.74 10.38
C TYR A 236 10.57 -0.07 9.99
N VAL A 237 9.77 -0.49 10.97
CA VAL A 237 8.54 -1.26 10.78
C VAL A 237 7.43 -0.62 11.60
N SER A 238 6.27 -0.36 11.00
CA SER A 238 5.12 0.16 11.73
C SER A 238 4.38 -0.97 12.43
N ALA A 239 4.32 -0.90 13.76
CA ALA A 239 3.50 -1.76 14.60
C ALA A 239 2.15 -1.05 14.81
N ILE A 240 1.32 -1.04 13.77
CA ILE A 240 0.16 -0.13 13.67
C ILE A 240 -0.83 -0.25 14.84
N LEU A 241 -1.08 -1.48 15.31
CA LEU A 241 -1.98 -1.74 16.45
C LEU A 241 -1.30 -1.57 17.83
N ASP A 242 0.03 -1.50 17.88
CA ASP A 242 0.83 -1.24 19.07
C ASP A 242 1.18 0.25 19.24
N HIS A 243 0.80 1.09 18.25
CA HIS A 243 1.02 2.55 18.18
C HIS A 243 2.49 2.97 18.21
N GLU A 244 3.38 2.13 17.69
CA GLU A 244 4.83 2.36 17.70
C GLU A 244 5.52 2.02 16.37
N ILE A 245 6.66 2.68 16.12
CA ILE A 245 7.59 2.29 15.05
C ILE A 245 8.73 1.50 15.69
N ALA A 246 8.86 0.23 15.31
CA ALA A 246 9.95 -0.64 15.72
C ALA A 246 11.19 -0.39 14.84
N VAL A 247 12.36 -0.26 15.47
CA VAL A 247 13.63 0.03 14.81
C VAL A 247 14.59 -1.14 15.00
N PHE A 248 15.06 -1.71 13.88
CA PHE A 248 15.95 -2.86 13.86
C PHE A 248 17.29 -2.53 13.21
N GLU A 249 18.38 -3.12 13.71
CA GLU A 249 19.68 -3.12 13.03
C GLU A 249 19.76 -4.30 12.04
N ILE A 250 20.03 -4.01 10.78
CA ILE A 250 20.18 -4.98 9.69
C ILE A 250 21.56 -5.64 9.79
N LYS A 251 21.59 -6.94 10.09
CA LYS A 251 22.84 -7.72 10.18
C LYS A 251 23.33 -8.16 8.80
N LYS A 252 24.62 -8.47 8.69
CA LYS A 252 25.28 -8.86 7.42
C LYS A 252 24.63 -10.07 6.73
N ASN A 253 24.07 -10.99 7.51
CA ASN A 253 23.34 -12.19 7.07
C ASN A 253 21.83 -11.95 6.84
N LYS A 254 21.39 -10.68 6.83
CA LYS A 254 19.99 -10.25 6.66
C LYS A 254 19.06 -10.63 7.82
N ASP A 255 19.59 -10.96 9.00
CA ASP A 255 18.76 -10.99 10.22
C ASP A 255 18.51 -9.56 10.70
N LEU A 256 17.43 -9.36 11.44
CA LEU A 256 17.14 -8.11 12.14
C LEU A 256 17.41 -8.30 13.64
N VAL A 257 17.88 -7.24 14.30
CA VAL A 257 17.96 -7.19 15.77
C VAL A 257 17.28 -5.92 16.25
N HIS A 258 16.24 -6.06 17.07
CA HIS A 258 15.52 -4.94 17.66
C HIS A 258 16.47 -4.04 18.46
N VAL A 259 16.39 -2.73 18.23
CA VAL A 259 17.23 -1.71 18.87
C VAL A 259 16.40 -0.92 19.87
N LYS A 260 15.19 -0.56 19.47
CA LYS A 260 14.18 0.17 20.24
C LYS A 260 12.85 0.10 19.48
N SER A 261 11.76 0.34 20.19
CA SER A 261 10.55 0.86 19.57
C SER A 261 10.36 2.32 19.95
N VAL A 262 9.54 3.06 19.21
CA VAL A 262 9.10 4.40 19.61
C VAL A 262 7.59 4.52 19.43
N ALA A 263 6.89 4.71 20.55
CA ALA A 263 5.48 5.11 20.57
C ALA A 263 5.29 6.43 19.79
N VAL A 264 4.42 6.37 18.78
CA VAL A 264 3.94 7.52 18.00
C VAL A 264 2.54 7.97 18.42
N GLY A 265 1.81 7.14 19.18
CA GLY A 265 0.52 7.49 19.79
C GLY A 265 -0.63 7.59 18.79
N SER A 266 -0.49 6.91 17.65
CA SER A 266 -1.42 6.87 16.52
C SER A 266 -1.33 5.51 15.83
N LEU A 267 -2.36 5.11 15.07
CA LEU A 267 -2.26 3.96 14.18
C LEU A 267 -1.53 4.43 12.91
N CYS A 268 -0.20 4.52 12.99
CA CYS A 268 0.60 4.87 11.83
C CYS A 268 0.71 3.69 10.86
N ASP A 269 0.55 4.01 9.59
CA ASP A 269 0.39 3.12 8.45
C ASP A 269 1.75 3.09 7.72
N ASN A 270 1.78 3.43 6.42
CA ASN A 270 2.99 3.45 5.60
C ASN A 270 4.06 4.47 6.02
N ILE A 271 5.33 4.10 5.77
CA ILE A 271 6.55 4.79 6.21
C ILE A 271 7.34 5.27 5.00
N GLU A 272 7.57 6.58 4.86
CA GLU A 272 8.54 7.13 3.90
C GLU A 272 9.75 7.76 4.61
N VAL A 273 10.91 7.74 3.94
CA VAL A 273 12.19 8.18 4.53
C VAL A 273 12.87 9.24 3.66
N ASP A 274 13.12 10.42 4.22
CA ASP A 274 13.87 11.46 3.53
C ASP A 274 15.29 10.98 3.21
N HIS A 275 15.61 10.88 1.92
CA HIS A 275 16.88 10.32 1.46
C HIS A 275 18.10 11.24 1.66
N VAL A 276 17.88 12.49 2.12
CA VAL A 276 18.90 13.51 2.40
C VAL A 276 19.14 13.65 3.91
N THR A 277 18.07 13.75 4.71
CA THR A 277 18.17 13.96 6.17
C THR A 277 18.07 12.67 6.98
N GLY A 278 17.42 11.64 6.44
CA GLY A 278 17.05 10.43 7.17
C GLY A 278 15.92 10.62 8.18
N ASP A 279 15.14 11.71 8.07
CA ASP A 279 13.89 11.90 8.82
C ASP A 279 12.81 10.94 8.32
N VAL A 280 12.02 10.39 9.25
CA VAL A 280 10.92 9.47 8.93
C VAL A 280 9.59 10.22 8.87
N TRP A 281 8.85 10.01 7.79
CA TRP A 281 7.49 10.49 7.56
C TRP A 281 6.52 9.32 7.66
N LEU A 282 5.40 9.54 8.34
CA LEU A 282 4.39 8.51 8.61
C LEU A 282 3.02 9.03 8.18
N GLY A 283 2.30 8.28 7.35
CA GLY A 283 0.84 8.40 7.26
C GLY A 283 0.21 7.73 8.47
N CYS A 284 -0.81 8.30 9.08
CA CYS A 284 -1.43 7.73 10.28
C CYS A 284 -2.95 7.94 10.35
N HIS A 285 -3.64 6.93 10.86
CA HIS A 285 -5.06 6.92 11.17
C HIS A 285 -5.26 7.28 12.66
N PRO A 286 -5.84 8.45 12.99
CA PRO A 286 -5.93 8.85 14.39
C PRO A 286 -6.90 8.03 15.24
N ASN A 287 -7.88 7.42 14.56
CA ASN A 287 -9.00 6.68 15.14
C ASN A 287 -9.41 5.57 14.17
N GLY A 288 -8.85 4.37 14.37
CA GLY A 288 -9.07 3.20 13.52
C GLY A 288 -10.52 2.69 13.53
N ALA A 289 -11.30 3.00 14.57
CA ALA A 289 -12.72 2.67 14.58
C ALA A 289 -13.48 3.39 13.45
N LYS A 290 -13.13 4.64 13.12
CA LYS A 290 -13.72 5.36 11.98
C LYS A 290 -13.28 4.80 10.63
N VAL A 291 -12.07 4.25 10.52
CA VAL A 291 -11.58 3.57 9.29
C VAL A 291 -12.41 2.32 9.02
N VAL A 292 -12.59 1.47 10.04
CA VAL A 292 -13.34 0.20 9.91
C VAL A 292 -14.85 0.41 9.72
N VAL A 293 -15.44 1.41 10.39
CA VAL A 293 -16.88 1.70 10.24
C VAL A 293 -17.17 2.48 8.94
N CYS A 294 -16.27 3.40 8.56
CA CYS A 294 -16.39 4.26 7.39
C CYS A 294 -17.77 4.99 7.29
N ASP A 295 -18.22 5.57 8.40
CA ASP A 295 -19.45 6.38 8.43
C ASP A 295 -19.28 7.63 7.55
N PRO A 296 -20.17 7.88 6.55
CA PRO A 296 -20.06 9.06 5.69
C PRO A 296 -20.31 10.39 6.41
N GLU A 297 -21.05 10.36 7.52
CA GLU A 297 -21.35 11.53 8.34
C GLU A 297 -20.28 11.76 9.44
N ASP A 298 -19.47 10.74 9.75
CA ASP A 298 -18.30 10.84 10.65
C ASP A 298 -17.07 10.08 10.11
N PRO A 299 -16.50 10.53 8.97
CA PRO A 299 -15.41 9.82 8.29
C PRO A 299 -14.09 9.84 9.09
N PRO A 300 -13.18 8.89 8.84
CA PRO A 300 -11.86 8.90 9.43
C PRO A 300 -11.07 10.16 9.02
N GLY A 301 -10.42 10.78 10.00
CA GLY A 301 -9.54 11.93 9.78
C GLY A 301 -8.12 11.51 9.41
N SER A 302 -7.34 12.42 8.83
CA SER A 302 -5.97 12.15 8.41
C SER A 302 -4.93 12.76 9.36
N GLU A 303 -3.81 12.09 9.54
CA GLU A 303 -2.65 12.60 10.27
C GLU A 303 -1.35 12.19 9.55
N VAL A 304 -0.42 13.12 9.44
CA VAL A 304 0.97 12.90 9.03
C VAL A 304 1.86 13.26 10.21
N SER A 305 2.81 12.40 10.52
CA SER A 305 3.76 12.57 11.62
C SER A 305 5.20 12.54 11.13
N THR A 306 6.05 13.37 11.74
CA THR A 306 7.50 13.40 11.49
C THR A 306 8.26 12.92 12.71
N SER A 307 9.20 11.99 12.50
CA SER A 307 9.84 11.22 13.57
C SER A 307 11.34 11.02 13.31
N PHE A 308 12.18 11.61 14.17
CA PHE A 308 13.65 11.49 14.27
C PHE A 308 14.52 11.74 13.03
N THR A 309 15.43 12.71 13.17
CA THR A 309 16.64 12.79 12.34
C THR A 309 17.70 11.81 12.85
N MET A 310 18.00 10.74 12.11
CA MET A 310 18.93 9.67 12.51
C MET A 310 20.43 10.04 12.36
N SER A 311 20.85 11.16 12.98
CA SER A 311 22.26 11.59 12.96
C SER A 311 23.13 10.80 13.96
N SER A 312 24.14 10.08 13.43
CA SER A 312 25.11 9.35 14.26
C SER A 312 26.16 10.31 14.85
N LEU A 313 25.99 10.65 16.13
CA LEU A 313 26.96 11.34 17.00
C LEU A 313 27.33 12.80 16.64
N ILE A 314 26.36 13.71 16.76
CA ILE A 314 26.63 15.11 17.13
C ILE A 314 25.81 15.46 18.38
N LEU A 315 26.44 16.10 19.38
CA LEU A 315 25.70 16.62 20.54
C LEU A 315 24.85 17.83 20.12
N LEU A 316 23.53 17.66 20.11
CA LEU A 316 22.57 18.73 20.48
C LEU A 316 21.17 18.15 20.73
N PHE A 317 20.79 18.01 22.00
CA PHE A 317 19.39 17.81 22.38
C PHE A 317 18.62 19.11 22.06
N TYR A 318 17.83 19.13 20.97
CA TYR A 318 16.96 20.27 20.68
C TYR A 318 15.50 19.85 20.47
N ARG A 319 14.85 19.57 21.61
CA ARG A 319 13.39 19.39 21.78
C ARG A 319 12.76 18.36 20.82
N SER A 320 12.61 17.14 21.33
CA SER A 320 11.65 16.14 20.85
C SER A 320 10.29 16.78 20.54
N LYS A 321 10.01 16.96 19.24
CA LYS A 321 8.80 17.59 18.71
C LYS A 321 8.32 16.77 17.53
N PHE A 322 7.28 15.98 17.75
CA PHE A 322 6.43 15.51 16.66
C PHE A 322 5.83 16.73 15.97
N THR A 323 6.03 16.89 14.66
CA THR A 323 5.25 17.87 13.89
C THR A 323 4.03 17.17 13.34
N LEU A 324 3.04 16.97 14.22
CA LEU A 324 1.70 16.51 13.86
C LEU A 324 1.13 17.44 12.79
N ILE A 325 0.65 16.88 11.68
CA ILE A 325 0.01 17.54 10.54
C ILE A 325 -1.33 16.82 10.31
N SER A 326 -2.47 17.45 10.61
CA SER A 326 -3.78 16.82 10.40
C SER A 326 -4.58 17.63 9.38
N VAL A 327 -4.79 17.02 8.21
CA VAL A 327 -5.53 17.59 7.08
C VAL A 327 -7.00 17.22 7.25
N PRO A 328 -7.92 18.18 7.33
CA PRO A 328 -9.36 17.90 7.46
C PRO A 328 -10.01 17.69 6.09
N ASN A 329 -11.29 17.28 6.12
CA ASN A 329 -12.26 17.54 5.07
C ASN A 329 -12.07 18.98 4.53
N GLY A 330 -11.80 19.10 3.23
CA GLY A 330 -10.90 20.16 2.75
C GLY A 330 -11.44 21.58 2.81
N THR A 331 -10.72 22.49 3.49
CA THR A 331 -10.48 23.90 3.09
C THR A 331 -9.25 24.50 3.82
N LEU A 332 -8.08 24.40 3.17
CA LEU A 332 -7.04 25.41 2.92
C LEU A 332 -6.49 26.44 3.97
N PHE A 333 -5.13 26.47 4.08
CA PHE A 333 -4.19 27.54 4.54
C PHE A 333 -4.02 27.80 6.06
N PRO A 334 -2.85 28.29 6.58
CA PRO A 334 -1.45 28.46 6.07
C PRO A 334 -0.33 27.91 7.05
N ILE A 335 1.02 27.93 6.90
CA ILE A 335 2.04 28.09 5.82
C ILE A 335 3.39 27.41 6.23
N ALA A 336 4.16 26.87 5.25
CA ALA A 336 5.57 26.36 5.28
C ALA A 336 5.90 25.11 6.17
N VAL A 337 6.82 24.19 5.82
CA VAL A 337 7.89 24.12 4.79
C VAL A 337 7.79 22.86 3.88
N VAL A 338 8.47 22.89 2.73
CA VAL A 338 8.61 21.95 1.58
C VAL A 338 9.37 20.64 1.97
N PRO A 339 9.13 19.45 1.35
CA PRO A 339 8.71 19.22 -0.05
C PRO A 339 7.38 18.48 -0.33
N LYS A 340 6.40 19.29 -0.73
CA LYS A 340 5.55 19.13 -1.93
C LYS A 340 4.56 17.97 -2.09
N LEU A 341 4.67 16.82 -1.42
CA LEU A 341 3.62 15.79 -1.50
C LEU A 341 3.20 15.30 -0.11
N PHE A 342 1.89 15.26 0.10
CA PHE A 342 1.25 14.56 1.20
C PHE A 342 0.06 13.80 0.62
N ILE A 343 0.23 12.50 0.43
CA ILE A 343 -0.86 11.56 0.17
C ILE A 343 -1.30 11.00 1.52
N VAL A 344 -2.61 10.82 1.70
CA VAL A 344 -3.16 10.12 2.85
C VAL A 344 -3.41 8.68 2.41
N PRO A 345 -2.80 7.68 3.07
CA PRO A 345 -3.03 6.29 2.72
C PRO A 345 -4.45 5.89 3.14
N TYR A 346 -5.38 5.81 2.18
CA TYR A 346 -6.56 4.92 2.11
C TYR A 346 -7.53 5.32 0.97
N PRO A 347 -8.40 4.42 0.48
CA PRO A 347 -9.47 4.77 -0.45
C PRO A 347 -10.61 5.55 0.22
N PHE A 348 -10.72 6.84 -0.13
CA PHE A 348 -11.91 7.65 0.13
C PHE A 348 -12.43 8.29 -1.14
N LYS A 349 -13.63 7.88 -1.56
CA LYS A 349 -14.36 8.54 -2.64
C LYS A 349 -14.90 9.88 -2.15
N HIS A 350 -14.19 10.96 -2.45
CA HIS A 350 -14.63 12.31 -2.06
C HIS A 350 -15.94 12.71 -2.76
N SER A 351 -17.04 12.73 -2.01
CA SER A 351 -18.28 13.42 -2.39
C SER A 351 -18.93 14.03 -1.15
N THR A 352 -19.55 15.21 -1.31
CA THR A 352 -20.34 15.85 -0.25
C THR A 352 -21.70 15.16 0.01
N SER A 353 -21.96 14.06 -0.71
CA SER A 353 -22.99 13.06 -0.41
C SER A 353 -22.77 11.81 -1.27
N SER A 354 -23.10 10.62 -0.76
CA SER A 354 -23.10 9.30 -1.43
C SER A 354 -21.91 8.36 -1.16
N CYS A 355 -21.87 7.79 0.04
CA CYS A 355 -21.58 6.36 0.18
C CYS A 355 -22.92 5.62 0.26
N VAL A 356 -23.55 5.39 -0.90
CA VAL A 356 -24.77 4.59 -1.01
C VAL A 356 -24.44 3.40 -1.92
N PRO A 357 -24.44 2.16 -1.40
CA PRO A 357 -24.29 0.98 -2.24
C PRO A 357 -25.42 0.89 -3.27
N HIS A 358 -25.10 0.62 -4.53
CA HIS A 358 -26.12 0.43 -5.58
C HIS A 358 -26.86 -0.90 -5.35
N TYR A 359 -28.04 -0.84 -4.71
CA TYR A 359 -28.81 -2.02 -4.33
C TYR A 359 -30.28 -1.98 -4.78
N GLU A 360 -30.50 -1.74 -6.07
CA GLU A 360 -31.78 -1.99 -6.76
C GLU A 360 -31.53 -2.71 -8.10
N SER A 361 -32.33 -3.69 -8.53
CA SER A 361 -33.23 -4.57 -7.77
C SER A 361 -33.47 -5.86 -8.58
N LEU A 362 -33.84 -6.96 -7.91
CA LEU A 362 -34.22 -8.21 -8.56
C LEU A 362 -35.74 -8.35 -8.64
N LEU A 363 -36.22 -8.91 -9.77
CA LEU A 363 -37.63 -9.24 -10.10
C LEU A 363 -38.52 -8.04 -10.49
N PRO A 364 -39.58 -8.26 -11.31
CA PRO A 364 -39.52 -8.95 -12.61
C PRO A 364 -40.23 -8.13 -13.73
N ARG A 365 -40.01 -8.50 -15.00
CA ARG A 365 -40.68 -7.84 -16.15
C ARG A 365 -42.19 -8.09 -16.17
N SER A 366 -42.97 -7.03 -16.42
CA SER A 366 -44.36 -7.10 -16.92
C SER A 366 -44.55 -6.17 -18.13
N LEU A 367 -45.68 -6.32 -18.83
CA LEU A 367 -45.88 -5.84 -20.22
C LEU A 367 -46.74 -4.57 -20.33
N GLY A 368 -46.55 -3.83 -21.44
CA GLY A 368 -47.37 -2.69 -21.89
C GLY A 368 -46.58 -1.38 -21.95
N GLY A 369 -46.82 -0.47 -22.90
CA GLY A 369 -47.75 -0.50 -24.05
C GLY A 369 -47.66 0.84 -24.83
N ASP A 370 -48.07 0.86 -26.10
CA ASP A 370 -47.84 2.00 -27.02
C ASP A 370 -48.44 3.34 -26.56
N GLY A 371 -47.77 4.44 -26.90
CA GLY A 371 -48.22 5.82 -26.59
C GLY A 371 -47.39 6.90 -27.31
N ASN A 372 -47.63 7.07 -28.62
CA ASN A 372 -46.93 8.03 -29.47
C ASN A 372 -47.77 9.29 -29.73
N GLU A 373 -47.27 10.49 -29.42
CA GLU A 373 -47.81 11.73 -29.98
C GLU A 373 -46.74 12.84 -30.13
N THR A 374 -47.03 13.84 -30.97
CA THR A 374 -46.04 14.78 -31.53
C THR A 374 -46.46 16.24 -31.35
N ARG A 375 -45.50 17.18 -31.24
CA ARG A 375 -45.32 18.28 -32.21
C ARG A 375 -44.18 19.26 -31.91
N ASN A 376 -43.45 19.57 -32.98
CA ASN A 376 -42.77 20.80 -33.40
C ASN A 376 -42.69 22.01 -32.43
N ILE A 377 -41.51 22.63 -32.42
CA ILE A 377 -41.30 24.02 -32.89
C ILE A 377 -39.93 24.08 -33.61
N SER A 378 -39.77 24.98 -34.57
CA SER A 378 -38.58 25.12 -35.45
C SER A 378 -37.94 26.51 -35.31
N HIS A 379 -36.65 26.67 -35.67
CA HIS A 379 -36.16 27.85 -36.44
C HIS A 379 -34.69 27.73 -36.94
N ALA A 380 -34.51 28.02 -38.23
CA ALA A 380 -33.38 28.65 -38.94
C ALA A 380 -31.89 28.22 -38.76
N ASN A 381 -31.31 27.70 -39.85
CA ASN A 381 -30.15 28.20 -40.66
C ASN A 381 -29.17 29.23 -40.02
N HIS A 382 -27.86 29.28 -40.33
CA HIS A 382 -27.08 28.79 -41.51
C HIS A 382 -25.59 28.48 -41.12
N PRO A 383 -24.63 28.17 -42.04
CA PRO A 383 -23.44 27.36 -41.72
C PRO A 383 -22.14 28.15 -41.50
N SER A 384 -21.06 27.43 -41.15
CA SER A 384 -19.69 27.86 -41.44
C SER A 384 -18.85 26.68 -41.96
N GLU A 385 -18.07 26.92 -43.00
CA GLU A 385 -17.09 25.97 -43.53
C GLU A 385 -15.80 25.99 -42.69
N LYS A 386 -15.10 24.86 -42.61
CA LYS A 386 -13.65 24.85 -42.31
C LYS A 386 -12.92 23.92 -43.27
N VAL A 387 -11.94 24.49 -43.96
CA VAL A 387 -11.13 23.80 -44.98
C VAL A 387 -10.01 22.98 -44.32
N THR A 388 -9.71 21.86 -44.98
CA THR A 388 -8.74 20.82 -44.62
C THR A 388 -7.30 21.29 -44.41
N VAL A 389 -6.59 20.68 -43.45
CA VAL A 389 -5.19 20.30 -43.61
C VAL A 389 -5.03 18.81 -43.30
N ARG A 390 -4.48 18.04 -44.24
CA ARG A 390 -4.12 16.63 -44.07
C ARG A 390 -2.62 16.47 -44.30
N THR A 391 -1.83 16.33 -43.24
CA THR A 391 -0.41 15.99 -43.33
C THR A 391 -0.23 14.47 -43.36
N LYS A 392 0.06 13.91 -44.54
CA LYS A 392 0.68 12.59 -44.64
C LYS A 392 2.15 12.70 -44.22
N ILE A 393 2.56 11.94 -43.21
CA ILE A 393 3.97 11.68 -42.93
C ILE A 393 4.24 10.22 -43.29
N LYS A 394 5.35 9.97 -44.00
CA LYS A 394 5.87 8.62 -44.21
C LYS A 394 6.62 8.18 -42.95
N THR A 395 6.38 6.96 -42.49
CA THR A 395 7.33 6.21 -41.68
C THR A 395 8.17 5.33 -42.61
N ASP A 396 9.35 5.79 -43.00
CA ASP A 396 10.35 4.93 -43.66
C ASP A 396 11.05 4.04 -42.60
N ASN A 397 11.68 2.94 -43.04
CA ASN A 397 12.07 1.83 -42.15
C ASN A 397 13.11 2.17 -41.07
N LEU A 398 12.91 1.66 -39.86
CA LEU A 398 13.95 1.52 -38.82
C LEU A 398 14.20 0.03 -38.55
N ASN A 399 15.45 -0.40 -38.71
CA ASN A 399 15.87 -1.78 -38.45
C ASN A 399 16.15 -1.97 -36.96
N LEU A 400 15.53 -2.98 -36.34
CA LEU A 400 15.92 -3.46 -35.02
C LEU A 400 17.10 -4.45 -35.13
N PRO A 401 18.14 -4.34 -34.29
CA PRO A 401 19.26 -5.29 -34.30
C PRO A 401 18.84 -6.63 -33.68
N SER A 402 18.86 -7.71 -34.47
CA SER A 402 18.50 -9.05 -34.00
C SER A 402 19.61 -9.71 -33.18
N ASN A 403 19.44 -9.82 -31.86
CA ASN A 403 20.29 -10.69 -31.02
C ASN A 403 19.63 -11.02 -29.67
N MET A 404 18.86 -12.12 -29.61
CA MET A 404 18.76 -13.07 -28.48
C MET A 404 17.74 -14.19 -28.82
N ASN A 405 18.08 -15.02 -29.80
CA ASN A 405 17.36 -16.29 -30.03
C ASN A 405 18.05 -17.41 -29.24
N GLY A 406 17.40 -17.92 -28.20
CA GLY A 406 17.79 -19.19 -27.58
C GLY A 406 17.59 -19.30 -26.07
N LEU A 407 16.39 -19.74 -25.66
CA LEU A 407 16.16 -20.79 -24.64
C LEU A 407 14.65 -20.97 -24.33
N PHE A 408 13.88 -21.40 -25.32
CA PHE A 408 12.58 -22.05 -25.09
C PHE A 408 12.58 -23.43 -25.77
N GLN A 409 12.82 -24.47 -24.97
CA GLN A 409 12.45 -25.85 -25.30
C GLN A 409 11.50 -26.38 -24.24
N THR A 410 10.22 -26.50 -24.60
CA THR A 410 9.21 -27.19 -23.81
C THR A 410 9.26 -28.68 -24.12
N HIS A 411 9.48 -29.52 -23.12
CA HIS A 411 9.18 -30.97 -23.12
C HIS A 411 8.75 -31.35 -21.69
N GLY A 412 7.90 -32.37 -21.53
CA GLY A 412 7.26 -32.64 -20.24
C GLY A 412 6.97 -34.12 -19.96
N LYS A 413 6.40 -34.36 -18.76
CA LYS A 413 5.85 -35.63 -18.23
C LYS A 413 6.77 -36.86 -18.27
N GLY A 414 7.33 -37.19 -17.11
CA GLY A 414 7.83 -38.52 -16.74
C GLY A 414 7.70 -38.73 -15.22
N VAL A 415 7.53 -39.98 -14.76
CA VAL A 415 7.27 -40.29 -13.33
C VAL A 415 7.98 -41.60 -12.95
N TRP A 416 8.45 -41.69 -11.69
CA TRP A 416 9.20 -42.82 -11.07
C TRP A 416 10.64 -43.00 -11.62
N GLU A 417 11.61 -43.59 -10.91
CA GLU A 417 11.57 -44.35 -9.63
C GLU A 417 12.79 -44.07 -8.69
N LYS A 418 13.13 -45.00 -7.78
CA LYS A 418 14.01 -44.83 -6.59
C LYS A 418 15.53 -44.86 -6.91
N GLY A 419 16.37 -44.25 -6.07
CA GLY A 419 17.85 -44.40 -6.14
C GLY A 419 18.64 -43.93 -4.90
N LEU A 420 19.15 -44.87 -4.12
CA LEU A 420 19.87 -44.71 -2.83
C LEU A 420 21.29 -44.07 -2.89
N SER A 421 21.63 -43.34 -1.81
CA SER A 421 22.88 -43.47 -1.00
C SER A 421 24.26 -42.93 -1.46
N TRP A 422 24.74 -41.92 -0.71
CA TRP A 422 26.11 -41.68 -0.16
C TRP A 422 27.40 -41.84 -1.02
N THR A 423 28.28 -40.83 -0.93
CA THR A 423 29.66 -41.01 -0.37
C THR A 423 30.30 -39.68 0.06
N GLN A 424 31.30 -39.71 0.95
CA GLN A 424 32.04 -38.55 1.48
C GLN A 424 33.50 -38.48 1.01
N GLY A 425 34.08 -37.28 1.05
CA GLY A 425 35.53 -37.02 1.11
C GLY A 425 36.14 -36.53 -0.20
N LYS A 426 37.27 -35.80 -0.21
CA LYS A 426 38.18 -35.31 0.86
C LYS A 426 38.69 -33.90 0.42
N LYS A 427 39.30 -33.05 1.25
CA LYS A 427 39.99 -33.23 2.54
C LYS A 427 39.54 -32.19 3.56
#